data_AF-A0A8R1EPN8-F1
#
_entry.id   AF-A0A8R1EPN8-F1
#
_cell.length_a   1.000
_cell.length_b   1.000
_cell.length_c   1.000
_cell.angle_alpha   90.00
_cell.angle_beta   90.00
_cell.angle_gamma   90.00
#
_symmetry.space_group_name_H-M   'P 1'
#
loop_
_entity.id
_entity.type
_entity.pdbx_description
1 polymer ?
#
loop_
_entity_poly.entity_id
_entity_poly.type
_entity_poly.pdbx_seq_one_letter_code
_entity_poly.pdbx_strand_id
1 'polypeptide(L)'
;MGITDYNNDSDEPSTISGLYLALCAVNLAEAAGSSSDGLPRAIMAQIYLAASIRCRLALPKLLAPFFSGYFMRRARRHVRRAPEHSVSHLLWLFHPVTRKYVSDTKRLENVLSSKQKLRFGSFVEDEQLSPLSRIRTTLKVYLLSKLVQELVGGDEIFTKNVERILNDNDRLDDEVDVVDVSRLLVSISTQCAGVLTNEKDESAKFGQWLSRNGDACCTWWTHVLTCGIYWRGNKNELARQHYSLIRNCPPEILKDNLGLSVGHALCARKICIDDRDSPKVSQYVCLHTKKALESLRLFSTSRTSGVVSGIQDGTRRMAYEWVMSSLLDAWRSNLFASKPYWTQSFKGQQMFSTLYQEAYNHYALINGTRGDCWRLFVYELTSRMLNGANPQATWSGVRRVRSTKMDAVRGRVSMRRSAQPDAFHLHTLVKLHSVMDI
;
A
#
# COMPACT_ATOMS: atom_id res chain seq x y z
N MET A 1 -20.62 23.26 43.83
CA MET A 1 -19.38 23.88 43.32
C MET A 1 -19.36 23.67 41.82
N GLY A 2 -19.57 24.74 41.07
CA GLY A 2 -19.76 24.69 39.63
C GLY A 2 -18.46 24.45 38.86
N ILE A 3 -18.62 24.16 37.58
CA ILE A 3 -17.96 24.88 36.48
C ILE A 3 -19.02 24.95 35.38
N THR A 4 -19.61 26.13 35.25
CA THR A 4 -20.17 26.63 34.00
C THR A 4 -18.99 26.99 33.10
N ASP A 5 -18.87 26.30 31.97
CA ASP A 5 -18.17 26.86 30.80
C ASP A 5 -19.14 26.82 29.62
N TYR A 6 -19.77 27.97 29.41
CA TYR A 6 -20.37 28.38 28.16
C TYR A 6 -19.24 28.69 27.18
N ASN A 7 -19.12 27.93 26.09
CA ASN A 7 -18.85 28.41 24.72
C ASN A 7 -18.38 27.26 23.82
N ASN A 8 -19.32 26.71 23.04
CA ASN A 8 -19.32 26.87 21.58
C ASN A 8 -20.46 26.05 20.98
N ASP A 9 -21.47 26.77 20.49
CA ASP A 9 -22.43 26.25 19.53
C ASP A 9 -21.69 25.72 18.30
N SER A 10 -21.69 24.40 18.18
CA SER A 10 -21.84 23.73 16.90
C SER A 10 -22.79 22.58 17.17
N ASP A 11 -23.88 22.49 16.40
CA ASP A 11 -24.90 21.43 16.44
C ASP A 11 -24.31 20.05 16.08
N GLU A 12 -23.32 19.58 16.85
CA GLU A 12 -22.89 18.19 16.83
C GLU A 12 -23.53 17.49 18.03
N PRO A 13 -24.28 16.40 17.83
CA PRO A 13 -24.85 15.66 18.95
C PRO A 13 -23.71 15.22 19.87
N SER A 14 -23.84 15.55 21.16
CA SER A 14 -22.82 15.20 22.15
C SER A 14 -22.42 13.73 22.03
N THR A 15 -21.13 13.43 22.20
CA THR A 15 -20.61 12.05 22.13
C THR A 15 -21.39 11.09 23.04
N ILE A 16 -21.91 11.62 24.15
CA ILE A 16 -22.77 10.94 25.12
C ILE A 16 -24.16 10.63 24.53
N SER A 17 -24.80 11.56 23.83
CA SER A 17 -26.07 11.31 23.11
C SER A 17 -25.93 10.17 22.11
N GLY A 18 -24.80 10.13 21.38
CA GLY A 18 -24.48 9.04 20.45
C GLY A 18 -24.31 7.68 21.14
N LEU A 19 -23.76 7.66 22.36
CA LEU A 19 -23.66 6.45 23.19
C LEU A 19 -25.03 6.01 23.69
N TYR A 20 -25.84 6.93 24.20
CA TYR A 20 -27.20 6.65 24.67
C TYR A 20 -28.05 5.97 23.59
N LEU A 21 -28.07 6.54 22.39
CA LEU A 21 -28.79 5.97 21.24
C LEU A 21 -28.30 4.56 20.89
N ALA A 22 -26.99 4.32 20.93
CA ALA A 22 -26.45 2.98 20.65
C ALA A 22 -26.84 1.96 21.72
N LEU A 23 -26.90 2.35 23.00
CA LEU A 23 -27.37 1.49 24.08
C LEU A 23 -28.88 1.22 23.98
N CYS A 24 -29.69 2.22 23.63
CA CYS A 24 -31.12 2.03 23.34
C CYS A 24 -31.33 1.07 22.17
N ALA A 25 -30.53 1.19 21.10
CA ALA A 25 -30.58 0.27 19.97
C ALA A 25 -30.23 -1.17 20.39
N VAL A 26 -29.22 -1.35 21.26
CA VAL A 26 -28.91 -2.67 21.83
C VAL A 26 -30.09 -3.22 22.65
N ASN A 27 -30.71 -2.40 23.49
CA ASN A 27 -31.84 -2.81 24.33
C ASN A 27 -33.03 -3.26 23.48
N LEU A 28 -33.43 -2.45 22.48
CA LEU A 28 -34.49 -2.78 21.54
C LEU A 28 -34.18 -4.05 20.75
N ALA A 29 -32.93 -4.21 20.32
CA ALA A 29 -32.51 -5.38 19.57
C ALA A 29 -32.49 -6.66 20.41
N GLU A 30 -32.09 -6.58 21.67
CA GLU A 30 -32.17 -7.69 22.62
C GLU A 30 -33.63 -8.04 22.95
N ALA A 31 -34.51 -7.04 23.10
CA ALA A 31 -35.94 -7.24 23.33
C ALA A 31 -36.65 -7.91 22.14
N ALA A 32 -36.29 -7.54 20.90
CA ALA A 32 -36.79 -8.18 19.69
C ALA A 32 -36.33 -9.65 19.55
N GLY A 33 -35.22 -10.01 20.21
CA GLY A 33 -34.65 -11.36 20.16
C GLY A 33 -34.05 -11.73 18.81
N SER A 34 -33.30 -12.85 18.78
CA SER A 34 -32.79 -13.46 17.54
C SER A 34 -33.57 -14.74 17.23
N SER A 35 -34.81 -14.58 16.75
CA SER A 35 -35.72 -15.66 16.32
C SER A 35 -36.10 -15.48 14.84
N SER A 36 -36.91 -16.39 14.28
CA SER A 36 -37.46 -16.27 12.92
C SER A 36 -38.32 -15.02 12.71
N ASP A 37 -38.90 -14.49 13.79
CA ASP A 37 -39.73 -13.28 13.80
C ASP A 37 -38.98 -12.07 14.41
N GLY A 38 -37.71 -12.26 14.79
CA GLY A 38 -36.85 -11.27 15.43
C GLY A 38 -35.79 -10.71 14.47
N LEU A 39 -34.73 -10.11 15.03
CA LEU A 39 -33.66 -9.52 14.22
C LEU A 39 -32.69 -10.57 13.67
N PRO A 40 -32.34 -10.51 12.37
CA PRO A 40 -31.25 -11.29 11.80
C PRO A 40 -29.95 -11.14 12.62
N ARG A 41 -29.22 -12.24 12.80
CA ARG A 41 -27.96 -12.25 13.56
C ARG A 41 -26.91 -11.29 12.99
N ALA A 42 -26.92 -11.05 11.68
CA ALA A 42 -26.06 -10.08 11.03
C ALA A 42 -26.38 -8.64 11.49
N ILE A 43 -27.66 -8.28 11.61
CA ILE A 43 -28.09 -6.97 12.11
C ILE A 43 -27.74 -6.83 13.60
N MET A 44 -27.99 -7.87 14.41
CA MET A 44 -27.57 -7.89 15.82
C MET A 44 -26.06 -7.64 15.96
N ALA A 45 -25.24 -8.28 15.11
CA ALA A 45 -23.80 -8.06 15.11
C ALA A 45 -23.43 -6.60 14.80
N GLN A 46 -24.08 -5.97 13.81
CA GLN A 46 -23.84 -4.57 13.47
C GLN A 46 -24.23 -3.61 14.60
N ILE A 47 -25.34 -3.87 15.29
CA ILE A 47 -25.78 -3.05 16.45
C ILE A 47 -24.73 -3.11 17.56
N TYR A 48 -24.23 -4.30 17.90
CA TYR A 48 -23.15 -4.43 18.88
C TYR A 48 -21.83 -3.81 18.41
N LEU A 49 -21.51 -3.88 17.11
CA LEU A 49 -20.32 -3.21 16.57
C LEU A 49 -20.44 -1.68 16.69
N ALA A 50 -21.61 -1.12 16.38
CA ALA A 50 -21.89 0.29 16.55
C ALA A 50 -21.76 0.72 18.02
N ALA A 51 -22.33 -0.05 18.96
CA ALA A 51 -22.17 0.18 20.39
C ALA A 51 -20.70 0.12 20.83
N SER A 52 -19.93 -0.86 20.32
CA SER A 52 -18.50 -0.98 20.59
C SER A 52 -17.70 0.25 20.16
N ILE A 53 -18.00 0.81 18.98
CA ILE A 53 -17.34 2.01 18.46
C ILE A 53 -17.77 3.24 19.27
N ARG A 54 -19.06 3.37 19.61
CA ARG A 54 -19.56 4.47 20.44
C ARG A 54 -18.96 4.47 21.84
N CYS A 55 -18.82 3.30 22.48
CA CYS A 55 -18.11 3.19 23.76
C CYS A 55 -16.65 3.64 23.64
N ARG A 56 -15.99 3.37 22.50
CA ARG A 56 -14.60 3.79 22.28
C ARG A 56 -14.44 5.31 22.18
N LEU A 57 -15.44 5.98 21.61
CA LEU A 57 -15.45 7.42 21.37
C LEU A 57 -15.93 8.22 22.59
N ALA A 58 -16.93 7.72 23.32
CA ALA A 58 -17.63 8.48 24.35
C ALA A 58 -17.09 8.24 25.77
N LEU A 59 -16.47 7.08 26.04
CA LEU A 59 -16.03 6.74 27.40
C LEU A 59 -14.59 7.18 27.69
N PRO A 60 -14.24 7.45 28.96
CA PRO A 60 -12.86 7.71 29.38
C PRO A 60 -11.91 6.56 29.02
N LYS A 61 -10.62 6.87 28.80
CA LYS A 61 -9.58 5.92 28.37
C LYS A 61 -9.50 4.63 29.21
N LEU A 62 -9.82 4.70 30.50
CA LEU A 62 -9.84 3.55 31.41
C LEU A 62 -11.02 2.61 31.16
N LEU A 63 -12.21 3.16 30.87
CA LEU A 63 -13.45 2.40 30.71
C LEU A 63 -13.67 1.96 29.26
N ALA A 64 -13.26 2.78 28.30
CA ALA A 64 -13.47 2.54 26.87
C ALA A 64 -13.04 1.13 26.41
N PRO A 65 -11.85 0.59 26.77
CA PRO A 65 -11.44 -0.75 26.36
C PRO A 65 -12.36 -1.85 26.90
N PHE A 66 -12.88 -1.69 28.12
CA PHE A 66 -13.69 -2.69 28.81
C PHE A 66 -15.07 -2.84 28.15
N PHE A 67 -15.78 -1.72 27.98
CA PHE A 67 -17.12 -1.71 27.38
C PHE A 67 -17.09 -1.96 25.88
N SER A 68 -16.13 -1.34 25.17
CA SER A 68 -15.89 -1.61 23.75
C SER A 68 -15.58 -3.10 23.53
N GLY A 69 -14.70 -3.68 24.37
CA GLY A 69 -14.38 -5.10 24.33
C GLY A 69 -15.55 -6.03 24.66
N TYR A 70 -16.46 -5.63 25.56
CA TYR A 70 -17.69 -6.36 25.84
C TYR A 70 -18.59 -6.45 24.60
N PHE A 71 -18.93 -5.31 24.00
CA PHE A 71 -19.79 -5.26 22.83
C PHE A 71 -19.16 -5.93 21.61
N MET A 72 -17.84 -5.80 21.41
CA MET A 72 -17.11 -6.52 20.37
C MET A 72 -17.17 -8.04 20.55
N ARG A 73 -17.11 -8.55 21.79
CA ARG A 73 -17.30 -9.98 22.09
C ARG A 73 -18.72 -10.44 21.81
N ARG A 74 -19.73 -9.62 22.14
CA ARG A 74 -21.15 -9.90 21.81
C ARG A 74 -21.34 -9.96 20.29
N ALA A 75 -20.86 -8.96 19.55
CA ALA A 75 -20.91 -8.97 18.08
C ALA A 75 -20.32 -10.25 17.48
N ARG A 76 -19.12 -10.67 17.93
CA ARG A 76 -18.48 -11.90 17.44
C ARG A 76 -19.32 -13.15 17.69
N ARG A 77 -20.03 -13.23 18.83
CA ARG A 77 -20.93 -14.36 19.15
C ARG A 77 -22.11 -14.45 18.20
N HIS A 78 -22.60 -13.33 17.68
CA HIS A 78 -23.67 -13.31 16.67
C HIS A 78 -23.13 -13.69 15.29
N VAL A 79 -21.96 -13.16 14.91
CA VAL A 79 -21.29 -13.53 13.65
C VAL A 79 -21.00 -15.02 13.56
N ARG A 80 -20.48 -15.64 14.62
CA ARG A 80 -20.21 -17.10 14.66
C ARG A 80 -21.44 -17.99 14.51
N ARG A 81 -22.63 -17.45 14.78
CA ARG A 81 -23.90 -18.20 14.75
C ARG A 81 -24.75 -17.86 13.52
N ALA A 82 -24.32 -16.90 12.70
CA ALA A 82 -25.02 -16.49 11.50
C ALA A 82 -24.55 -17.32 10.29
N PRO A 83 -25.41 -17.51 9.27
CA PRO A 83 -24.98 -18.07 8.00
C PRO A 83 -23.81 -17.28 7.41
N GLU A 84 -22.78 -17.96 6.89
CA GLU A 84 -21.51 -17.34 6.47
C GLU A 84 -21.71 -16.17 5.49
N HIS A 85 -22.55 -16.36 4.48
CA HIS A 85 -22.85 -15.35 3.46
C HIS A 85 -23.48 -14.07 4.02
N SER A 86 -24.13 -14.13 5.18
CA SER A 86 -24.80 -12.98 5.82
C SER A 86 -23.85 -12.09 6.63
N VAL A 87 -22.67 -12.60 7.01
CA VAL A 87 -21.74 -11.91 7.93
C VAL A 87 -20.29 -11.86 7.46
N SER A 88 -19.96 -12.45 6.31
CA SER A 88 -18.61 -12.44 5.73
C SER A 88 -18.01 -11.03 5.67
N HIS A 89 -18.81 -10.05 5.24
CA HIS A 89 -18.45 -8.63 5.17
C HIS A 89 -18.14 -7.95 6.53
N LEU A 90 -18.37 -8.63 7.67
CA LEU A 90 -18.05 -8.14 9.02
C LEU A 90 -16.80 -8.80 9.61
N LEU A 91 -16.28 -9.86 8.99
CA LEU A 91 -15.20 -10.67 9.58
C LEU A 91 -13.91 -9.87 9.80
N TRP A 92 -13.63 -8.93 8.91
CA TRP A 92 -12.46 -8.05 8.99
C TRP A 92 -12.40 -7.24 10.29
N LEU A 93 -13.53 -6.89 10.91
CA LEU A 93 -13.57 -6.15 12.18
C LEU A 93 -12.96 -6.92 13.34
N PHE A 94 -12.96 -8.25 13.26
CA PHE A 94 -12.39 -9.09 14.29
C PHE A 94 -10.90 -9.38 14.06
N HIS A 95 -10.31 -8.91 12.97
CA HIS A 95 -8.90 -9.09 12.68
C HIS A 95 -8.01 -8.32 13.67
N PRO A 96 -6.88 -8.86 14.17
CA PRO A 96 -6.00 -8.17 15.13
C PRO A 96 -5.54 -6.78 14.65
N VAL A 97 -5.08 -6.68 13.39
CA VAL A 97 -4.65 -5.40 12.78
C VAL A 97 -5.79 -4.38 12.79
N THR A 98 -7.02 -4.80 12.43
CA THR A 98 -8.20 -3.92 12.46
C THR A 98 -8.54 -3.50 13.89
N ARG A 99 -8.43 -4.38 14.88
CA ARG A 99 -8.67 -4.00 16.28
C ARG A 99 -7.66 -2.97 16.77
N LYS A 100 -6.37 -3.12 16.41
CA LYS A 100 -5.34 -2.11 16.69
C LYS A 100 -5.70 -0.79 16.00
N TYR A 101 -6.11 -0.85 14.74
CA TYR A 101 -6.54 0.32 13.97
C TYR A 101 -7.70 1.09 14.63
N VAL A 102 -8.76 0.38 15.04
CA VAL A 102 -9.99 0.92 15.65
C VAL A 102 -9.78 1.28 17.13
N SER A 103 -8.71 0.82 17.78
CA SER A 103 -8.46 1.14 19.19
C SER A 103 -8.06 2.61 19.43
N ASP A 104 -7.62 3.30 18.38
CA ASP A 104 -7.20 4.69 18.39
C ASP A 104 -8.40 5.64 18.28
N THR A 105 -8.75 6.27 19.40
CA THR A 105 -9.90 7.18 19.51
C THR A 105 -9.75 8.41 18.61
N LYS A 106 -8.57 9.05 18.56
CA LYS A 106 -8.35 10.25 17.73
C LYS A 106 -8.50 9.92 16.25
N ARG A 107 -7.97 8.78 15.83
CA ARG A 107 -8.12 8.30 14.45
C ARG A 107 -9.59 8.05 14.11
N LEU A 108 -10.33 7.36 14.99
CA LEU A 108 -11.76 7.12 14.79
C LEU A 108 -12.57 8.41 14.72
N GLU A 109 -12.29 9.37 15.61
CA GLU A 109 -12.91 10.70 15.57
C GLU A 109 -12.69 11.35 14.22
N ASN A 110 -11.44 11.44 13.75
CA ASN A 110 -11.11 12.02 12.45
C ASN A 110 -11.81 11.33 11.27
N VAL A 111 -11.89 10.00 11.28
CA VAL A 111 -12.55 9.21 10.22
C VAL A 111 -14.05 9.45 10.19
N LEU A 112 -14.68 9.60 11.36
CA LEU A 112 -16.13 9.66 11.50
C LEU A 112 -16.67 11.10 11.44
N SER A 113 -15.93 12.09 11.93
CA SER A 113 -16.30 13.52 11.92
C SER A 113 -16.05 14.20 10.57
N SER A 114 -15.23 13.62 9.69
CA SER A 114 -14.94 14.20 8.38
C SER A 114 -16.22 14.39 7.56
N LYS A 115 -16.65 15.64 7.40
CA LYS A 115 -17.75 16.04 6.50
C LYS A 115 -17.31 16.01 5.02
N GLN A 116 -16.01 15.99 4.76
CA GLN A 116 -15.44 15.94 3.41
C GLN A 116 -15.38 14.50 2.87
N LYS A 117 -15.73 14.35 1.59
CA LYS A 117 -15.48 13.12 0.84
C LYS A 117 -13.97 12.92 0.73
N LEU A 118 -13.45 11.89 1.40
CA LEU A 118 -12.04 11.54 1.32
C LEU A 118 -11.72 11.08 -0.10
N ARG A 119 -10.79 11.77 -0.76
CA ARG A 119 -10.37 11.44 -2.13
C ARG A 119 -9.21 10.46 -2.07
N PHE A 120 -9.50 9.19 -2.37
CA PHE A 120 -8.51 8.12 -2.41
C PHE A 120 -7.96 7.82 -3.81
N GLY A 121 -8.42 8.54 -4.83
CA GLY A 121 -7.99 8.34 -6.22
C GLY A 121 -8.32 6.95 -6.74
N SER A 122 -7.45 6.38 -7.57
CA SER A 122 -7.54 5.03 -8.12
C SER A 122 -7.14 3.92 -7.14
N PHE A 123 -6.89 4.24 -5.85
CA PHE A 123 -6.41 3.26 -4.88
C PHE A 123 -7.54 2.48 -4.21
N VAL A 124 -8.65 3.15 -3.91
CA VAL A 124 -9.76 2.59 -3.12
C VAL A 124 -11.07 3.19 -3.63
N GLU A 125 -12.03 2.34 -3.94
CA GLU A 125 -13.39 2.74 -4.28
C GLU A 125 -14.13 3.24 -3.03
N ASP A 126 -14.76 4.41 -3.15
CA ASP A 126 -15.35 5.11 -2.02
C ASP A 126 -16.81 4.68 -1.79
N GLU A 127 -17.01 3.73 -0.90
CA GLU A 127 -18.34 3.23 -0.52
C GLU A 127 -18.95 4.15 0.56
N GLN A 128 -19.67 5.21 0.16
CA GLN A 128 -20.18 6.24 1.09
C GLN A 128 -21.66 6.09 1.40
N LEU A 129 -21.98 5.36 2.47
CA LEU A 129 -23.32 5.42 3.09
C LEU A 129 -23.30 5.23 4.64
N SER A 130 -22.31 4.52 5.21
CA SER A 130 -22.31 4.19 6.65
C SER A 130 -21.00 4.52 7.38
N PRO A 131 -21.03 4.77 8.72
CA PRO A 131 -19.83 4.90 9.55
C PRO A 131 -18.87 3.71 9.42
N LEU A 132 -19.41 2.50 9.31
CA LEU A 132 -18.63 1.29 9.16
C LEU A 132 -17.94 1.22 7.80
N SER A 133 -18.61 1.66 6.73
CA SER A 133 -18.00 1.77 5.40
C SER A 133 -16.86 2.79 5.41
N ARG A 134 -17.02 3.94 6.10
CA ARG A 134 -15.92 4.92 6.26
C ARG A 134 -14.69 4.33 6.96
N ILE A 135 -14.90 3.59 8.05
CA ILE A 135 -13.81 2.89 8.76
C ILE A 135 -13.15 1.84 7.85
N ARG A 136 -13.95 1.08 7.09
CA ARG A 136 -13.44 0.09 6.14
C ARG A 136 -12.58 0.73 5.06
N THR A 137 -13.07 1.78 4.41
CA THR A 137 -12.35 2.50 3.33
C THR A 137 -11.04 3.09 3.85
N THR A 138 -11.04 3.72 5.03
CA THR A 138 -9.84 4.29 5.63
C THR A 138 -8.86 3.23 6.15
N LEU A 139 -9.36 2.07 6.60
CA LEU A 139 -8.53 0.90 6.90
C LEU A 139 -7.83 0.36 5.64
N LYS A 140 -8.51 0.28 4.49
CA LYS A 140 -7.87 -0.16 3.23
C LYS A 140 -6.67 0.72 2.88
N VAL A 141 -6.84 2.04 2.97
CA VAL A 141 -5.77 3.01 2.73
C VAL A 141 -4.63 2.87 3.75
N TYR A 142 -4.95 2.63 5.02
CA TYR A 142 -3.96 2.35 6.05
C TYR A 142 -3.13 1.11 5.70
N LEU A 143 -3.77 0.00 5.34
CA LEU A 143 -3.10 -1.25 4.98
C LEU A 143 -2.26 -1.10 3.71
N LEU A 144 -2.78 -0.42 2.68
CA LEU A 144 -2.00 -0.06 1.47
C LEU A 144 -0.76 0.75 1.84
N SER A 145 -0.88 1.72 2.76
CA SER A 145 0.27 2.51 3.18
C SER A 145 1.34 1.66 3.89
N LYS A 146 0.94 0.67 4.70
CA LYS A 146 1.87 -0.31 5.29
C LYS A 146 2.59 -1.16 4.24
N LEU A 147 1.90 -1.62 3.19
CA LEU A 147 2.53 -2.35 2.08
C LEU A 147 3.52 -1.48 1.30
N VAL A 148 3.18 -0.21 1.03
CA VAL A 148 4.09 0.74 0.37
C VAL A 148 5.31 1.03 1.24
N GLN A 149 5.14 1.21 2.55
CA GLN A 149 6.24 1.43 3.50
C GLN A 149 7.22 0.26 3.48
N GLU A 150 6.72 -0.96 3.54
CA GLU A 150 7.53 -2.17 3.49
C GLU A 150 8.31 -2.27 2.17
N LEU A 151 7.64 -1.95 1.05
CA LEU A 151 8.25 -2.04 -0.27
C LEU A 151 9.32 -0.98 -0.56
N VAL A 152 9.12 0.28 -0.14
CA VAL A 152 10.07 1.38 -0.40
C VAL A 152 11.14 1.46 0.72
N GLY A 153 10.81 0.94 1.90
CA GLY A 153 11.70 0.83 3.07
C GLY A 153 11.88 2.13 3.85
N GLY A 154 10.94 3.08 3.80
CA GLY A 154 11.09 4.41 4.40
C GLY A 154 9.98 4.81 5.36
N ASP A 155 10.31 4.93 6.65
CA ASP A 155 9.47 5.55 7.68
C ASP A 155 9.21 7.04 7.37
N GLU A 156 10.18 7.72 6.74
CA GLU A 156 10.15 9.17 6.50
C GLU A 156 9.14 9.63 5.43
N ILE A 157 8.64 8.71 4.60
CA ILE A 157 7.66 9.03 3.55
C ILE A 157 6.34 9.49 4.20
N PHE A 158 6.06 8.99 5.40
CA PHE A 158 4.79 9.23 6.09
C PHE A 158 4.96 10.22 7.25
N THR A 159 6.14 10.39 7.85
CA THR A 159 6.31 11.20 9.07
C THR A 159 5.98 12.69 8.95
N LYS A 160 6.18 13.36 7.80
CA LYS A 160 5.96 14.82 7.73
C LYS A 160 4.49 15.26 7.63
N ASN A 161 3.58 14.43 7.12
CA ASN A 161 2.18 14.82 6.85
C ASN A 161 1.14 13.83 7.41
N VAL A 162 1.57 12.67 7.93
CA VAL A 162 0.69 11.58 8.37
C VAL A 162 0.47 11.56 9.88
N GLU A 163 1.15 12.43 10.63
CA GLU A 163 0.94 12.65 12.08
C GLU A 163 -0.52 12.95 12.47
N ARG A 164 -1.39 13.34 11.52
CA ARG A 164 -2.83 13.54 11.77
C ARG A 164 -3.69 12.27 11.67
N ILE A 165 -3.22 11.19 11.04
CA ILE A 165 -3.97 9.93 10.83
C ILE A 165 -3.30 8.74 11.51
N LEU A 166 -1.97 8.76 11.60
CA LEU A 166 -1.16 7.82 12.37
C LEU A 166 -0.61 8.56 13.58
N ASN A 167 -1.04 8.21 14.79
CA ASN A 167 -0.42 8.72 16.01
C ASN A 167 1.05 8.24 16.10
N ASP A 168 1.90 9.03 16.77
CA ASP A 168 3.32 8.72 17.05
C ASP A 168 3.55 7.33 17.68
N ASN A 169 2.54 6.77 18.35
CA ASN A 169 2.58 5.44 18.95
C ASN A 169 2.46 4.28 17.95
N ASP A 170 2.16 4.58 16.67
CA ASP A 170 2.12 3.58 15.58
C ASP A 170 3.47 3.49 14.85
N ARG A 171 4.55 4.01 15.49
CA ARG A 171 5.94 3.68 15.16
C ARG A 171 6.07 2.17 14.96
N LEU A 172 6.63 1.82 13.81
CA LEU A 172 6.76 0.48 13.25
C LEU A 172 7.82 -0.37 13.98
N ASP A 173 7.71 -0.49 15.30
CA ASP A 173 8.49 -1.51 16.03
C ASP A 173 7.84 -2.91 15.90
N ASP A 174 6.57 -2.98 15.48
CA ASP A 174 5.93 -4.23 15.08
C ASP A 174 6.25 -4.53 13.60
N GLU A 175 6.96 -5.63 13.35
CA GLU A 175 7.20 -6.17 12.01
C GLU A 175 5.88 -6.31 11.24
N VAL A 176 5.79 -5.71 10.05
CA VAL A 176 4.60 -5.80 9.21
C VAL A 176 4.53 -7.21 8.64
N ASP A 177 3.57 -8.03 9.12
CA ASP A 177 3.24 -9.28 8.45
C ASP A 177 2.52 -8.96 7.12
N VAL A 178 3.33 -8.84 6.07
CA VAL A 178 2.89 -8.54 4.71
C VAL A 178 1.82 -9.52 4.25
N VAL A 179 1.96 -10.80 4.60
CA VAL A 179 1.05 -11.84 4.15
C VAL A 179 -0.32 -11.64 4.81
N ASP A 180 -0.33 -11.39 6.11
CA ASP A 180 -1.54 -11.11 6.88
C ASP A 180 -2.23 -9.82 6.40
N VAL A 181 -1.47 -8.74 6.22
CA VAL A 181 -1.96 -7.46 5.69
C VAL A 181 -2.55 -7.62 4.29
N SER A 182 -1.87 -8.30 3.37
CA SER A 182 -2.35 -8.53 2.01
C SER A 182 -3.60 -9.39 1.98
N ARG A 183 -3.66 -10.47 2.78
CA ARG A 183 -4.86 -11.33 2.89
C ARG A 183 -6.05 -10.56 3.43
N LEU A 184 -5.85 -9.78 4.50
CA LEU A 184 -6.90 -8.94 5.06
C LEU A 184 -7.40 -7.93 4.03
N LEU A 185 -6.49 -7.28 3.30
CA LEU A 185 -6.84 -6.25 2.33
C LEU A 185 -7.63 -6.84 1.14
N VAL A 186 -7.22 -8.00 0.62
CA VAL A 186 -7.98 -8.74 -0.40
C VAL A 186 -9.35 -9.17 0.14
N SER A 187 -9.41 -9.70 1.36
CA SER A 187 -10.66 -10.12 2.00
C SER A 187 -11.65 -8.95 2.12
N ILE A 188 -11.19 -7.79 2.60
CA ILE A 188 -12.04 -6.60 2.77
C ILE A 188 -12.49 -6.04 1.41
N SER A 189 -11.65 -6.16 0.39
CA SER A 189 -11.92 -5.59 -0.94
C SER A 189 -12.86 -6.47 -1.76
N THR A 190 -12.85 -7.78 -1.55
CA THR A 190 -13.69 -8.75 -2.30
C THR A 190 -15.02 -9.08 -1.61
N GLN A 191 -15.12 -8.91 -0.29
CA GLN A 191 -16.35 -9.18 0.45
C GLN A 191 -17.36 -8.03 0.30
N CYS A 192 -18.44 -8.27 -0.44
CA CYS A 192 -19.61 -7.39 -0.48
C CYS A 192 -20.59 -7.76 0.64
N ALA A 193 -21.24 -6.75 1.24
CA ALA A 193 -22.40 -7.00 2.08
C ALA A 193 -23.48 -7.71 1.25
N GLY A 194 -23.87 -8.91 1.65
CA GLY A 194 -25.09 -9.53 1.14
C GLY A 194 -26.29 -8.68 1.55
N VAL A 195 -27.30 -8.58 0.69
CA VAL A 195 -28.56 -7.93 1.02
C VAL A 195 -29.10 -8.55 2.31
N LEU A 196 -29.22 -7.75 3.37
CA LEU A 196 -29.78 -8.14 4.66
C LEU A 196 -31.30 -8.10 4.58
N THR A 197 -31.91 -8.91 3.72
CA THR A 197 -33.36 -9.08 3.70
C THR A 197 -33.75 -10.28 4.56
N ASN A 198 -34.93 -10.19 5.18
CA ASN A 198 -35.60 -11.38 5.69
C ASN A 198 -35.79 -12.34 4.51
N GLU A 199 -35.47 -13.62 4.72
CA GLU A 199 -35.38 -14.65 3.66
C GLU A 199 -36.64 -14.77 2.77
N LYS A 200 -37.78 -14.23 3.23
CA LYS A 200 -39.11 -14.23 2.59
C LYS A 200 -39.30 -13.26 1.42
N ASP A 201 -38.42 -12.27 1.20
CA ASP A 201 -38.63 -11.28 0.13
C ASP A 201 -37.77 -11.61 -1.12
N GLU A 202 -38.32 -12.44 -1.99
CA GLU A 202 -37.67 -12.97 -3.20
C GLU A 202 -37.53 -11.94 -4.34
N SER A 203 -38.41 -10.92 -4.37
CA SER A 203 -38.49 -9.94 -5.47
C SER A 203 -37.29 -8.99 -5.54
N ALA A 204 -36.65 -8.70 -4.40
CA ALA A 204 -35.47 -7.84 -4.33
C ALA A 204 -34.15 -8.55 -4.72
N LYS A 205 -34.18 -9.89 -4.91
CA LYS A 205 -32.96 -10.70 -5.08
C LYS A 205 -32.31 -10.58 -6.46
N PHE A 206 -33.09 -10.24 -7.50
CA PHE A 206 -32.62 -10.31 -8.90
C PHE A 206 -32.03 -8.99 -9.43
N GLY A 207 -32.51 -7.83 -8.97
CA GLY A 207 -32.07 -6.52 -9.46
C GLY A 207 -30.78 -5.98 -8.83
N GLN A 208 -30.38 -6.47 -7.64
CA GLN A 208 -29.28 -5.91 -6.85
C GLN A 208 -27.97 -6.73 -6.90
N TRP A 209 -28.02 -7.94 -7.47
CA TRP A 209 -26.84 -8.78 -7.66
C TRP A 209 -25.88 -8.22 -8.74
N LEU A 210 -26.38 -7.35 -9.63
CA LEU A 210 -25.65 -6.79 -10.77
C LEU A 210 -24.77 -5.58 -10.44
N SER A 211 -24.86 -5.00 -9.24
CA SER A 211 -24.00 -3.88 -8.80
C SER A 211 -22.75 -4.33 -8.02
N ARG A 212 -22.48 -5.65 -8.01
CA ARG A 212 -21.73 -6.37 -6.97
C ARG A 212 -20.28 -6.66 -7.37
N ASN A 213 -19.52 -5.64 -7.76
CA ASN A 213 -18.07 -5.78 -7.84
C ASN A 213 -17.50 -5.19 -6.54
N GLY A 214 -16.73 -5.99 -5.79
CA GLY A 214 -15.93 -5.47 -4.69
C GLY A 214 -14.97 -4.38 -5.19
N ASP A 215 -14.17 -3.83 -4.28
CA ASP A 215 -13.20 -2.78 -4.61
C ASP A 215 -12.06 -3.36 -5.46
N ALA A 216 -12.26 -3.33 -6.77
CA ALA A 216 -11.38 -3.92 -7.76
C ALA A 216 -10.05 -3.15 -7.80
N CYS A 217 -10.13 -1.83 -7.62
CA CYS A 217 -8.98 -0.95 -7.52
C CYS A 217 -8.04 -1.34 -6.38
N CYS A 218 -8.57 -1.45 -5.15
CA CYS A 218 -7.77 -1.81 -3.98
C CYS A 218 -7.21 -3.23 -4.10
N THR A 219 -7.99 -4.16 -4.64
CA THR A 219 -7.56 -5.54 -4.88
C THR A 219 -6.36 -5.58 -5.83
N TRP A 220 -6.42 -4.83 -6.95
CA TRP A 220 -5.32 -4.76 -7.90
C TRP A 220 -4.04 -4.18 -7.29
N TRP A 221 -4.14 -3.05 -6.58
CA TRP A 221 -3.00 -2.44 -5.89
C TRP A 221 -2.39 -3.38 -4.85
N THR A 222 -3.22 -4.15 -4.13
CA THR A 222 -2.74 -5.14 -3.17
C THR A 222 -1.86 -6.19 -3.84
N HIS A 223 -2.29 -6.73 -4.98
CA HIS A 223 -1.51 -7.72 -5.72
C HIS A 223 -0.22 -7.14 -6.30
N VAL A 224 -0.27 -5.93 -6.85
CA VAL A 224 0.93 -5.24 -7.37
C VAL A 224 1.96 -5.01 -6.27
N LEU A 225 1.54 -4.47 -5.12
CA LEU A 225 2.46 -4.20 -4.00
C LEU A 225 3.02 -5.49 -3.41
N THR A 226 2.18 -6.51 -3.21
CA THR A 226 2.61 -7.82 -2.69
C THR A 226 3.61 -8.50 -3.64
N CYS A 227 3.34 -8.45 -4.95
CA CYS A 227 4.27 -8.92 -5.98
C CYS A 227 5.62 -8.20 -5.89
N GLY A 228 5.60 -6.88 -5.74
CA GLY A 228 6.80 -6.07 -5.53
C GLY A 228 7.62 -6.48 -4.30
N ILE A 229 6.95 -6.72 -3.17
CA ILE A 229 7.60 -7.16 -1.93
C ILE A 229 8.26 -8.53 -2.12
N TYR A 230 7.59 -9.47 -2.78
CA TYR A 230 8.18 -10.77 -3.10
C TYR A 230 9.38 -10.68 -4.03
N TRP A 231 9.34 -9.84 -5.06
CA TRP A 231 10.51 -9.57 -5.90
C TRP A 231 11.67 -9.01 -5.09
N ARG A 232 11.41 -8.06 -4.18
CA ARG A 232 12.45 -7.49 -3.30
C ARG A 232 13.08 -8.55 -2.38
N GLY A 233 12.28 -9.52 -1.93
CA GLY A 233 12.73 -10.67 -1.16
C GLY A 233 13.30 -11.84 -1.98
N ASN A 234 13.45 -11.68 -3.30
CA ASN A 234 13.86 -12.74 -4.25
C ASN A 234 12.96 -14.00 -4.21
N LYS A 235 11.69 -13.85 -3.82
CA LYS A 235 10.68 -14.91 -3.75
C LYS A 235 9.86 -14.97 -5.04
N ASN A 236 10.51 -15.21 -6.17
CA ASN A 236 9.89 -15.08 -7.50
C ASN A 236 8.69 -16.03 -7.71
N GLU A 237 8.72 -17.24 -7.16
CA GLU A 237 7.58 -18.17 -7.24
C GLU A 237 6.30 -17.61 -6.62
N LEU A 238 6.42 -16.93 -5.48
CA LEU A 238 5.28 -16.29 -4.82
C LEU A 238 4.80 -15.06 -5.59
N ALA A 239 5.72 -14.32 -6.22
CA ALA A 239 5.38 -13.19 -7.08
C ALA A 239 4.53 -13.62 -8.30
N ARG A 240 4.87 -14.75 -8.92
CA ARG A 240 4.15 -15.29 -10.10
C ARG A 240 2.66 -15.55 -9.84
N GLN A 241 2.31 -15.92 -8.62
CA GLN A 241 0.92 -16.16 -8.22
C GLN A 241 0.02 -14.93 -8.38
N HIS A 242 0.60 -13.72 -8.42
CA HIS A 242 -0.13 -12.47 -8.57
C HIS A 242 -0.29 -12.01 -10.03
N TYR A 243 0.45 -12.57 -10.99
CA TYR A 243 0.49 -12.05 -12.35
C TYR A 243 -0.85 -12.09 -13.09
N SER A 244 -1.61 -13.20 -12.94
CA SER A 244 -2.92 -13.35 -13.57
C SER A 244 -3.92 -12.31 -13.03
N LEU A 245 -3.85 -12.03 -11.73
CA LEU A 245 -4.72 -11.06 -11.06
C LEU A 245 -4.36 -9.62 -11.47
N ILE A 246 -3.07 -9.31 -11.58
CA ILE A 246 -2.60 -7.99 -12.04
C ILE A 246 -2.93 -7.74 -13.51
N ARG A 247 -2.89 -8.79 -14.35
CA ARG A 247 -3.28 -8.70 -15.77
C ARG A 247 -4.75 -8.28 -15.92
N ASN A 248 -5.60 -8.67 -14.99
CA ASN A 248 -7.01 -8.28 -14.94
C ASN A 248 -7.14 -6.88 -14.31
N CYS A 249 -6.61 -5.87 -15.00
CA CYS A 249 -6.57 -4.49 -14.53
C CYS A 249 -7.96 -3.80 -14.60
N PRO A 250 -8.47 -3.20 -13.51
CA PRO A 250 -9.71 -2.43 -13.52
C PRO A 250 -9.65 -1.22 -14.49
N PRO A 251 -10.77 -0.88 -15.17
CA PRO A 251 -10.80 0.20 -16.15
C PRO A 251 -10.48 1.59 -15.55
N GLU A 252 -10.75 1.80 -14.26
CA GLU A 252 -10.41 3.01 -13.52
C GLU A 252 -8.89 3.23 -13.45
N ILE A 253 -8.14 2.14 -13.25
CA ILE A 253 -6.66 2.18 -13.18
C ILE A 253 -6.08 2.45 -14.57
N LEU A 254 -6.72 1.97 -15.64
CA LEU A 254 -6.29 2.25 -17.02
C LEU A 254 -6.47 3.71 -17.43
N LYS A 255 -7.29 4.49 -16.70
CA LYS A 255 -7.45 5.94 -16.91
C LYS A 255 -6.50 6.77 -16.03
N ASP A 256 -5.88 6.14 -15.03
CA ASP A 256 -4.95 6.78 -14.11
C ASP A 256 -3.51 6.65 -14.61
N ASN A 257 -2.84 7.79 -14.81
CA ASN A 257 -1.45 7.84 -15.27
C ASN A 257 -0.50 7.10 -14.31
N LEU A 258 -0.76 7.14 -13.00
CA LEU A 258 0.06 6.41 -12.04
C LEU A 258 -0.15 4.90 -12.18
N GLY A 259 -1.39 4.43 -12.19
CA GLY A 259 -1.75 3.04 -12.46
C GLY A 259 -1.12 2.49 -13.74
N LEU A 260 -1.26 3.21 -14.87
CA LEU A 260 -0.65 2.85 -16.14
C LEU A 260 0.87 2.74 -16.06
N SER A 261 1.53 3.72 -15.42
CA SER A 261 2.98 3.71 -15.29
C SER A 261 3.49 2.51 -14.50
N VAL A 262 2.82 2.19 -13.40
CA VAL A 262 3.15 1.04 -12.55
C VAL A 262 2.94 -0.26 -13.32
N GLY A 263 1.84 -0.39 -14.06
CA GLY A 263 1.58 -1.56 -14.91
C GLY A 263 2.68 -1.76 -15.96
N HIS A 264 3.11 -0.69 -16.63
CA HIS A 264 4.20 -0.78 -17.61
C HIS A 264 5.56 -1.09 -16.97
N ALA A 265 5.89 -0.46 -15.84
CA ALA A 265 7.12 -0.74 -15.09
C ALA A 265 7.15 -2.20 -14.58
N LEU A 266 6.01 -2.71 -14.12
CA LEU A 266 5.83 -4.10 -13.70
C LEU A 266 6.07 -5.06 -14.86
N CYS A 267 5.50 -4.79 -16.05
CA CYS A 267 5.73 -5.60 -17.25
C CYS A 267 7.22 -5.63 -17.64
N ALA A 268 7.90 -4.48 -17.63
CA ALA A 268 9.34 -4.43 -17.90
C ALA A 268 10.12 -5.31 -16.91
N ARG A 269 9.79 -5.22 -15.61
CA ARG A 269 10.46 -6.00 -14.57
C ARG A 269 10.18 -7.50 -14.68
N LYS A 270 8.94 -7.87 -14.94
CA LYS A 270 8.52 -9.26 -15.17
C LYS A 270 9.29 -9.89 -16.34
N ILE A 271 9.41 -9.18 -17.46
CA ILE A 271 10.15 -9.67 -18.65
C ILE A 271 11.60 -10.00 -18.28
N CYS A 272 12.26 -9.15 -17.49
CA CYS A 272 13.63 -9.41 -17.04
C CYS A 272 13.75 -10.65 -16.13
N ILE A 273 12.72 -10.96 -15.34
CA ILE A 273 12.72 -12.07 -14.39
C ILE A 273 12.35 -13.39 -15.05
N ASP A 274 11.28 -13.42 -15.85
CA ASP A 274 10.66 -14.66 -16.32
C ASP A 274 10.85 -14.92 -17.83
N ASP A 275 11.01 -13.88 -18.65
CA ASP A 275 11.06 -14.02 -20.12
C ASP A 275 12.47 -13.77 -20.69
N ARG A 276 13.52 -13.94 -19.87
CA ARG A 276 14.90 -13.51 -20.15
C ARG A 276 15.54 -14.14 -21.39
N ASP A 277 15.08 -15.33 -21.79
CA ASP A 277 15.61 -16.06 -22.94
C ASP A 277 15.04 -15.58 -24.28
N SER A 278 14.03 -14.70 -24.26
CA SER A 278 13.46 -14.18 -25.50
C SER A 278 14.46 -13.27 -26.25
N PRO A 279 14.65 -13.45 -27.56
CA PRO A 279 15.60 -12.66 -28.35
C PRO A 279 15.21 -11.17 -28.44
N LYS A 280 13.98 -10.82 -28.05
CA LYS A 280 13.44 -9.45 -28.10
C LYS A 280 13.30 -8.81 -26.70
N VAL A 281 13.85 -9.42 -25.65
CA VAL A 281 13.78 -8.90 -24.26
C VAL A 281 14.18 -7.44 -24.18
N SER A 282 15.34 -7.07 -24.73
CA SER A 282 15.84 -5.69 -24.74
C SER A 282 14.84 -4.70 -25.38
N GLN A 283 14.19 -5.11 -26.48
CA GLN A 283 13.22 -4.26 -27.18
C GLN A 283 11.93 -4.09 -26.36
N TYR A 284 11.40 -5.17 -25.80
CA TYR A 284 10.19 -5.11 -24.99
C TYR A 284 10.39 -4.33 -23.68
N VAL A 285 11.53 -4.52 -23.02
CA VAL A 285 11.87 -3.76 -21.80
C VAL A 285 11.94 -2.26 -22.10
N CYS A 286 12.59 -1.85 -23.19
CA CYS A 286 12.62 -0.45 -23.60
C CYS A 286 11.22 0.10 -23.94
N LEU A 287 10.39 -0.68 -24.65
CA LEU A 287 9.02 -0.28 -24.99
C LEU A 287 8.18 -0.02 -23.73
N HIS A 288 8.16 -0.97 -22.80
CA HIS A 288 7.40 -0.83 -21.56
C HIS A 288 7.96 0.29 -20.68
N THR A 289 9.28 0.41 -20.59
CA THR A 289 9.92 1.48 -19.82
C THR A 289 9.58 2.86 -20.38
N LYS A 290 9.63 3.04 -21.71
CA LYS A 290 9.27 4.30 -22.36
C LYS A 290 7.82 4.69 -22.04
N LYS A 291 6.88 3.75 -22.15
CA LYS A 291 5.47 3.99 -21.78
C LYS A 291 5.29 4.30 -20.30
N ALA A 292 6.02 3.61 -19.42
CA ALA A 292 5.99 3.89 -17.99
C ALA A 292 6.43 5.34 -17.68
N LEU A 293 7.54 5.78 -18.29
CA LEU A 293 8.05 7.14 -18.13
C LEU A 293 7.11 8.19 -18.73
N GLU A 294 6.54 7.94 -19.91
CA GLU A 294 5.53 8.82 -20.52
C GLU A 294 4.33 9.02 -19.60
N SER A 295 3.77 7.95 -19.03
CA SER A 295 2.67 8.03 -18.06
C SER A 295 3.09 8.74 -16.76
N LEU A 296 4.32 8.53 -16.26
CA LEU A 296 4.83 9.23 -15.07
C LEU A 296 4.98 10.74 -15.29
N ARG A 297 5.33 11.19 -16.49
CA ARG A 297 5.39 12.63 -16.82
C ARG A 297 4.02 13.29 -16.80
N LEU A 298 2.99 12.56 -17.23
CA LEU A 298 1.60 13.04 -17.25
C LEU A 298 0.93 12.96 -15.87
N PHE A 299 1.55 12.26 -14.91
CA PHE A 299 1.03 12.18 -13.56
C PHE A 299 1.26 13.51 -12.81
N SER A 300 0.17 14.10 -12.31
CA SER A 300 0.20 15.27 -11.45
C SER A 300 -0.28 14.90 -10.05
N THR A 301 0.48 15.26 -9.03
CA THR A 301 0.07 15.13 -7.63
C THR A 301 -1.08 16.09 -7.36
N SER A 302 -2.32 15.59 -7.39
CA SER A 302 -3.49 16.34 -6.97
C SER A 302 -3.42 16.68 -5.47
N ARG A 303 -4.14 17.72 -5.02
CA ARG A 303 -4.31 18.08 -3.59
C ARG A 303 -5.08 16.97 -2.87
N THR A 304 -4.39 15.87 -2.55
CA THR A 304 -4.94 14.72 -1.82
C THR A 304 -4.48 14.76 -0.36
N SER A 305 -5.13 13.96 0.50
CA SER A 305 -4.72 13.85 1.91
C SER A 305 -3.26 13.37 2.03
N GLY A 306 -2.58 13.73 3.13
CA GLY A 306 -1.15 13.40 3.33
C GLY A 306 -0.81 11.91 3.19
N VAL A 307 -1.71 11.01 3.61
CA VAL A 307 -1.50 9.55 3.46
C VAL A 307 -1.59 9.11 2.00
N VAL A 308 -2.57 9.62 1.25
CA VAL A 308 -2.73 9.28 -0.17
C VAL A 308 -1.56 9.82 -0.99
N SER A 309 -1.09 11.03 -0.70
CA SER A 309 0.14 11.58 -1.28
C SER A 309 1.35 10.69 -0.98
N GLY A 310 1.48 10.19 0.26
CA GLY A 310 2.56 9.27 0.63
C GLY A 310 2.51 7.93 -0.14
N ILE A 311 1.31 7.38 -0.34
CA ILE A 311 1.11 6.20 -1.19
C ILE A 311 1.50 6.51 -2.64
N GLN A 312 1.07 7.65 -3.19
CA GLN A 312 1.42 8.08 -4.55
C GLN A 312 2.92 8.23 -4.74
N ASP A 313 3.61 8.90 -3.83
CA ASP A 313 5.06 9.08 -3.93
C ASP A 313 5.82 7.76 -3.75
N GLY A 314 5.35 6.90 -2.85
CA GLY A 314 5.92 5.56 -2.67
C GLY A 314 5.78 4.68 -3.92
N THR A 315 4.60 4.66 -4.55
CA THR A 315 4.37 3.88 -5.78
C THR A 315 5.11 4.47 -6.98
N ARG A 316 5.24 5.80 -7.07
CA ARG A 316 6.11 6.45 -8.08
C ARG A 316 7.56 6.04 -7.92
N ARG A 317 8.11 6.10 -6.69
CA ARG A 317 9.48 5.67 -6.40
C ARG A 317 9.69 4.22 -6.82
N MET A 318 8.78 3.33 -6.44
CA MET A 318 8.78 1.93 -6.85
C MET A 318 8.80 1.77 -8.38
N ALA A 319 7.96 2.52 -9.11
CA ALA A 319 7.91 2.44 -10.58
C ALA A 319 9.25 2.85 -11.21
N TYR A 320 9.88 3.93 -10.75
CA TYR A 320 11.21 4.33 -11.21
C TYR A 320 12.28 3.28 -10.87
N GLU A 321 12.25 2.68 -9.67
CA GLU A 321 13.17 1.62 -9.28
C GLU A 321 13.05 0.39 -10.19
N TRP A 322 11.82 -0.02 -10.53
CA TRP A 322 11.58 -1.11 -11.49
C TRP A 322 12.04 -0.76 -12.89
N VAL A 323 11.77 0.46 -13.36
CA VAL A 323 12.27 0.96 -14.65
C VAL A 323 13.80 0.89 -14.70
N MET A 324 14.49 1.49 -13.74
CA MET A 324 15.96 1.52 -13.69
C MET A 324 16.55 0.11 -13.61
N SER A 325 15.99 -0.75 -12.76
CA SER A 325 16.45 -2.13 -12.63
C SER A 325 16.26 -2.94 -13.91
N SER A 326 15.13 -2.75 -14.59
CA SER A 326 14.82 -3.46 -15.84
C SER A 326 15.72 -2.99 -16.98
N LEU A 327 15.94 -1.68 -17.10
CA LEU A 327 16.86 -1.11 -18.08
C LEU A 327 18.29 -1.63 -17.87
N LEU A 328 18.78 -1.65 -16.63
CA LEU A 328 20.12 -2.15 -16.33
C LEU A 328 20.26 -3.65 -16.68
N ASP A 329 19.27 -4.47 -16.34
CA ASP A 329 19.32 -5.91 -16.61
C ASP A 329 19.26 -6.23 -18.11
N ALA A 330 18.36 -5.54 -18.83
CA ALA A 330 18.25 -5.65 -20.28
C ALA A 330 19.51 -5.13 -20.97
N TRP A 331 20.04 -3.97 -20.58
CA TRP A 331 21.30 -3.43 -21.11
C TRP A 331 22.44 -4.43 -20.98
N ARG A 332 22.62 -4.98 -19.76
CA ARG A 332 23.66 -5.98 -19.46
C ARG A 332 23.54 -7.23 -20.29
N SER A 333 22.32 -7.65 -20.65
CA SER A 333 22.09 -8.85 -21.45
C SER A 333 22.53 -8.70 -22.91
N ASN A 334 22.83 -7.48 -23.38
CA ASN A 334 23.41 -7.23 -24.71
C ASN A 334 24.96 -7.23 -24.70
N LEU A 335 25.60 -7.47 -23.55
CA LEU A 335 27.05 -7.47 -23.41
C LEU A 335 27.63 -8.88 -23.47
N PHE A 336 28.82 -9.01 -24.05
CA PHE A 336 29.62 -10.22 -23.97
C PHE A 336 30.35 -10.28 -22.63
N ALA A 337 30.16 -11.38 -21.89
CA ALA A 337 30.77 -11.58 -20.57
C ALA A 337 32.31 -11.65 -20.59
N SER A 338 32.92 -11.97 -21.73
CA SER A 338 34.37 -12.12 -21.89
C SER A 338 35.11 -10.80 -22.12
N LYS A 339 34.40 -9.70 -22.36
CA LYS A 339 34.99 -8.40 -22.66
C LYS A 339 34.59 -7.40 -21.58
N PRO A 340 35.47 -6.42 -21.26
CA PRO A 340 35.07 -5.32 -20.39
C PRO A 340 33.89 -4.53 -20.98
N TYR A 341 32.99 -4.03 -20.14
CA TYR A 341 31.79 -3.34 -20.64
C TYR A 341 32.14 -2.04 -21.39
N TRP A 342 33.21 -1.35 -20.99
CA TRP A 342 33.62 -0.06 -21.55
C TRP A 342 34.27 -0.17 -22.93
N THR A 343 34.61 -1.37 -23.39
CA THR A 343 35.14 -1.62 -24.74
C THR A 343 34.06 -2.11 -25.71
N GLN A 344 32.81 -2.16 -25.27
CA GLN A 344 31.70 -2.74 -26.02
C GLN A 344 30.67 -1.67 -26.37
N SER A 345 30.10 -1.79 -27.57
CA SER A 345 28.95 -1.01 -28.00
C SER A 345 27.97 -1.90 -28.72
N PHE A 346 26.69 -1.56 -28.66
CA PHE A 346 25.64 -2.28 -29.37
C PHE A 346 24.55 -1.34 -29.88
N LYS A 347 23.81 -1.81 -30.88
CA LYS A 347 22.74 -1.02 -31.51
C LYS A 347 21.67 -0.68 -30.48
N GLY A 348 21.38 0.62 -30.32
CA GLY A 348 20.37 1.11 -29.40
C GLY A 348 20.85 1.37 -27.96
N GLN A 349 22.15 1.27 -27.68
CA GLN A 349 22.73 1.59 -26.37
C GLN A 349 22.30 2.97 -25.82
N GLN A 350 22.24 3.99 -26.68
CA GLN A 350 21.82 5.34 -26.30
C GLN A 350 20.39 5.40 -25.74
N MET A 351 19.52 4.49 -26.16
CA MET A 351 18.15 4.44 -25.62
C MET A 351 18.16 4.07 -24.13
N PHE A 352 19.03 3.13 -23.73
CA PHE A 352 19.16 2.73 -22.33
C PHE A 352 19.68 3.87 -21.47
N SER A 353 20.73 4.56 -21.91
CA SER A 353 21.30 5.68 -21.16
C SER A 353 20.30 6.83 -21.01
N THR A 354 19.60 7.21 -22.09
CA THR A 354 18.59 8.28 -22.05
C THR A 354 17.42 7.94 -21.12
N LEU A 355 16.82 6.75 -21.26
CA LEU A 355 15.68 6.35 -20.41
C LEU A 355 16.09 6.18 -18.94
N TYR A 356 17.28 5.64 -18.69
CA TYR A 356 17.79 5.48 -17.32
C TYR A 356 18.08 6.85 -16.68
N GLN A 357 18.73 7.76 -17.42
CA GLN A 357 19.03 9.10 -16.94
C GLN A 357 17.77 9.86 -16.56
N GLU A 358 16.73 9.77 -17.38
CA GLU A 358 15.45 10.39 -17.10
C GLU A 358 14.80 9.82 -15.83
N ALA A 359 14.72 8.49 -15.72
CA ALA A 359 14.17 7.82 -14.56
C ALA A 359 14.92 8.21 -13.27
N TYR A 360 16.26 8.25 -13.34
CA TYR A 360 17.13 8.68 -12.26
C TYR A 360 16.86 10.14 -11.86
N ASN A 361 16.82 11.07 -12.80
CA ASN A 361 16.61 12.50 -12.52
C ASN A 361 15.28 12.73 -11.80
N HIS A 362 14.19 12.10 -12.25
CA HIS A 362 12.89 12.23 -11.59
C HIS A 362 12.87 11.53 -10.22
N TYR A 363 13.50 10.37 -10.10
CA TYR A 363 13.62 9.68 -8.82
C TYR A 363 14.42 10.50 -7.79
N ALA A 364 15.50 11.17 -8.21
CA ALA A 364 16.28 12.08 -7.38
C ALA A 364 15.46 13.29 -6.91
N LEU A 365 14.63 13.86 -7.78
CA LEU A 365 13.74 14.96 -7.43
C LEU A 365 12.74 14.56 -6.32
N ILE A 366 12.13 13.38 -6.43
CA ILE A 366 11.12 12.91 -5.48
C ILE A 366 11.74 12.53 -4.13
N ASN A 367 12.97 12.04 -4.10
CA ASN A 367 13.66 11.68 -2.86
C ASN A 367 14.31 12.88 -2.15
N GLY A 368 14.39 14.04 -2.82
CA GLY A 368 15.25 15.15 -2.41
C GLY A 368 16.72 14.76 -2.58
N THR A 369 17.57 15.72 -2.97
CA THR A 369 19.03 15.55 -3.11
C THR A 369 19.71 15.38 -1.75
N ARG A 370 19.32 14.36 -0.99
CA ARG A 370 19.90 14.04 0.30
C ARG A 370 21.20 13.26 0.08
N GLY A 371 22.32 13.89 0.43
CA GLY A 371 23.68 13.36 0.26
C GLY A 371 23.96 12.01 0.91
N ASP A 372 23.08 11.52 1.79
CA ASP A 372 23.24 10.26 2.52
C ASP A 372 22.38 9.09 1.98
N CYS A 373 21.69 9.28 0.86
CA CYS A 373 20.91 8.21 0.24
C CYS A 373 21.81 7.33 -0.64
N TRP A 374 22.39 6.28 -0.07
CA TRP A 374 23.26 5.35 -0.82
C TRP A 374 22.53 4.66 -1.98
N ARG A 375 21.21 4.57 -1.92
CA ARG A 375 20.39 4.10 -3.05
C ARG A 375 20.48 5.05 -4.24
N LEU A 376 20.29 6.35 -4.03
CA LEU A 376 20.45 7.37 -5.07
C LEU A 376 21.87 7.36 -5.65
N PHE A 377 22.88 7.26 -4.78
CA PHE A 377 24.27 7.24 -5.21
C PHE A 377 24.61 6.02 -6.09
N VAL A 378 24.05 4.85 -5.79
CA VAL A 378 24.23 3.67 -6.66
C VAL A 378 23.53 3.83 -8.01
N TYR A 379 22.38 4.49 -8.06
CA TYR A 379 21.72 4.81 -9.33
C TYR A 379 22.51 5.84 -10.13
N GLU A 380 23.11 6.84 -9.48
CA GLU A 380 24.00 7.80 -10.12
C GLU A 380 25.22 7.08 -10.75
N LEU A 381 25.88 6.19 -10.00
CA LEU A 381 27.01 5.40 -10.51
C LEU A 381 26.61 4.53 -11.71
N THR A 382 25.40 3.98 -11.69
CA THR A 382 24.85 3.21 -12.82
C THR A 382 24.58 4.11 -14.02
N SER A 383 23.97 5.28 -13.82
CA SER A 383 23.78 6.29 -14.87
C SER A 383 25.11 6.68 -15.51
N ARG A 384 26.15 6.97 -14.70
CA ARG A 384 27.49 7.29 -15.18
C ARG A 384 28.06 6.17 -16.07
N MET A 385 27.94 4.92 -15.62
CA MET A 385 28.37 3.75 -16.37
C MET A 385 27.66 3.65 -17.73
N LEU A 386 26.33 3.79 -17.75
CA LEU A 386 25.53 3.71 -18.97
C LEU A 386 25.84 4.84 -19.96
N ASN A 387 26.21 6.03 -19.46
CA ASN A 387 26.61 7.18 -20.27
C ASN A 387 28.08 7.15 -20.71
N GLY A 388 28.82 6.06 -20.45
CA GLY A 388 30.20 5.93 -20.88
C GLY A 388 31.20 6.81 -20.12
N ALA A 389 30.87 7.22 -18.88
CA ALA A 389 31.81 7.93 -18.02
C ALA A 389 33.04 7.06 -17.70
N ASN A 390 34.13 7.71 -17.26
CA ASN A 390 35.38 7.02 -16.92
C ASN A 390 35.14 5.80 -15.99
N PRO A 391 35.50 4.58 -16.42
CA PRO A 391 35.25 3.35 -15.66
C PRO A 391 36.00 3.28 -14.32
N GLN A 392 37.24 3.79 -14.24
CA GLN A 392 38.04 3.79 -13.00
C GLN A 392 37.46 4.77 -11.95
N ALA A 393 37.02 5.95 -12.39
CA ALA A 393 36.34 6.91 -11.51
C ALA A 393 35.03 6.35 -10.98
N THR A 394 34.27 5.65 -11.84
CA THR A 394 33.03 4.98 -11.45
C THR A 394 33.31 3.84 -10.46
N TRP A 395 34.35 3.03 -10.69
CA TRP A 395 34.77 1.96 -9.79
C TRP A 395 35.13 2.48 -8.39
N SER A 396 35.83 3.60 -8.32
CA SER A 396 36.20 4.24 -7.05
C SER A 396 34.96 4.59 -6.21
N GLY A 397 33.91 5.09 -6.86
CA GLY A 397 32.60 5.31 -6.22
C GLY A 397 31.94 4.02 -5.73
N VAL A 398 31.96 2.96 -6.56
CA VAL A 398 31.40 1.65 -6.19
C VAL A 398 32.12 1.05 -4.99
N ARG A 399 33.46 1.14 -4.94
CA ARG A 399 34.27 0.70 -3.79
C ARG A 399 33.90 1.44 -2.51
N ARG A 400 33.64 2.74 -2.59
CA ARG A 400 33.18 3.54 -1.44
C ARG A 400 31.85 3.00 -0.89
N VAL A 401 30.85 2.77 -1.75
CA VAL A 401 29.56 2.20 -1.32
C VAL A 401 29.73 0.82 -0.71
N ARG A 402 30.54 -0.04 -1.35
CA ARG A 402 30.81 -1.39 -0.88
C ARG A 402 31.48 -1.39 0.50
N SER A 403 32.47 -0.50 0.72
CA SER A 403 33.13 -0.36 2.03
C SER A 403 32.14 0.04 3.11
N THR A 404 31.36 1.11 2.89
CA THR A 404 30.36 1.57 3.86
C THR A 404 29.34 0.48 4.19
N LYS A 405 28.87 -0.26 3.18
CA LYS A 405 27.95 -1.39 3.39
C LYS A 405 28.59 -2.49 4.25
N MET A 406 29.86 -2.83 4.01
CA MET A 406 30.58 -3.82 4.81
C MET A 406 30.81 -3.35 6.25
N ASP A 407 31.10 -2.06 6.45
CA ASP A 407 31.21 -1.48 7.78
C ASP A 407 29.87 -1.52 8.52
N ALA A 408 28.75 -1.31 7.82
CA ALA A 408 27.42 -1.47 8.40
C ALA A 408 27.11 -2.92 8.80
N VAL A 409 27.45 -3.90 7.94
CA VAL A 409 27.31 -5.33 8.27
C VAL A 409 28.17 -5.73 9.47
N ARG A 410 29.34 -5.11 9.64
CA ARG A 410 30.23 -5.31 10.80
C ARG A 410 29.82 -4.54 12.05
N GLY A 411 28.69 -3.83 12.02
CA GLY A 411 28.19 -3.03 13.14
C GLY A 411 28.99 -1.76 13.43
N ARG A 412 29.90 -1.34 12.54
CA ARG A 412 30.71 -0.12 12.70
C ARG A 412 29.93 1.15 12.33
N VAL A 413 28.90 1.00 11.50
CA VAL A 413 28.01 2.09 11.05
C VAL A 413 26.57 1.59 11.12
N SER A 414 25.66 2.39 11.66
CA SER A 414 24.22 2.09 11.58
C SER A 414 23.66 2.58 10.25
N MET A 415 22.99 1.72 9.50
CA MET A 415 22.41 2.04 8.20
C MET A 415 20.94 1.67 8.16
N ARG A 416 20.07 2.68 8.06
CA ARG A 416 18.62 2.48 7.94
C ARG A 416 18.29 1.71 6.66
N ARG A 417 17.22 0.91 6.70
CA ARG A 417 16.74 0.11 5.54
C ARG A 417 16.42 0.98 4.31
N SER A 418 15.89 2.19 4.50
CA SER A 418 15.68 3.19 3.44
C SER A 418 16.98 3.67 2.80
N ALA A 419 18.02 3.80 3.60
CA ALA A 419 19.31 4.33 3.21
C ALA A 419 20.23 3.27 2.58
N GLN A 420 19.88 1.98 2.66
CA GLN A 420 20.70 0.92 2.07
C GLN A 420 20.78 1.05 0.53
N PRO A 421 21.97 0.79 -0.05
CA PRO A 421 22.13 0.78 -1.50
C PRO A 421 21.25 -0.29 -2.13
N ASP A 422 20.77 -0.04 -3.34
CA ASP A 422 20.06 -1.06 -4.10
C ASP A 422 20.98 -2.26 -4.37
N ALA A 423 20.55 -3.44 -3.93
CA ALA A 423 21.39 -4.64 -3.95
C ALA A 423 21.66 -5.12 -5.37
N PHE A 424 20.68 -5.01 -6.27
CA PHE A 424 20.79 -5.45 -7.66
C PHE A 424 21.78 -4.58 -8.45
N HIS A 425 21.64 -3.26 -8.35
CA HIS A 425 22.55 -2.32 -9.01
C HIS A 425 23.97 -2.43 -8.46
N LEU A 426 24.12 -2.46 -7.12
CA LEU A 426 25.44 -2.61 -6.50
C LEU A 426 26.12 -3.93 -6.90
N HIS A 427 25.38 -5.05 -6.91
CA HIS A 427 25.91 -6.34 -7.36
C HIS A 427 26.35 -6.29 -8.82
N THR A 428 25.53 -5.70 -9.69
CA THR A 428 25.82 -5.58 -11.13
C THR A 428 27.06 -4.71 -11.37
N LEU A 429 27.15 -3.56 -10.71
CA LEU A 429 28.32 -2.68 -10.79
C LEU A 429 29.60 -3.41 -10.35
N VAL A 430 29.56 -4.11 -9.21
CA VAL A 430 30.70 -4.89 -8.71
C VAL A 430 31.11 -5.98 -9.71
N LYS A 431 30.15 -6.72 -10.26
CA LYS A 431 30.44 -7.79 -11.22
C LYS A 431 31.10 -7.26 -12.49
N LEU A 432 30.59 -6.17 -13.04
CA LEU A 432 31.10 -5.58 -14.29
C LEU A 432 32.49 -4.92 -14.14
N HIS A 433 32.88 -4.53 -12.93
CA HIS A 433 34.18 -3.91 -12.64
C HIS A 433 35.19 -4.88 -12.03
N SER A 434 34.83 -6.16 -11.80
CA SER A 434 35.70 -7.15 -11.14
C SER A 434 37.05 -7.37 -11.85
N VAL A 435 37.12 -7.11 -13.17
CA VAL A 435 38.36 -7.20 -13.97
C VAL A 435 39.34 -6.05 -13.65
N MET A 436 38.90 -4.98 -12.98
CA MET A 436 39.77 -3.85 -12.59
C MET A 436 40.52 -4.07 -11.27
N ASP A 437 40.26 -5.18 -10.57
CA ASP A 437 41.02 -5.55 -9.36
C ASP A 437 42.28 -6.38 -9.71
N ILE A 438 42.49 -6.69 -11.00
CA ILE A 438 43.69 -7.30 -11.60
C ILE A 438 44.55 -6.17 -12.17
#